data_AF-A0A379TIH5-F1
#
_entry.id   AF-A0A379TIH5-F1
#
_cell.length_a   1.000
_cell.length_b   1.000
_cell.length_c   1.000
_cell.angle_alpha   90.00
_cell.angle_beta   90.00
_cell.angle_gamma   90.00
#
_symmetry.space_group_name_H-M   'P 1'
#
loop_
_entity.id
_entity.type
_entity.pdbx_description
1 polymer ?
#
loop_
_entity_poly.entity_id
_entity_poly.type
_entity_poly.pdbx_seq_one_letter_code
_entity_poly.pdbx_strand_id
1 'polypeptide(L)'
;MDLYFERYPGVLEYMERTRAQAKEQGYVETLEGRRLYLPDIKSSNAGAACGGGARGDQCSMQGTAADIIKRAMIAVDAWLQAEQSARADDYAGTR
;
A
#
# COMPACT_ATOMS: atom_id res chain seq x y z
N MET A 1 15.94 -19.32 -9.56
CA MET A 1 14.86 -18.34 -9.31
C MET A 1 13.50 -18.91 -9.70
N ASP A 2 13.43 -19.89 -10.60
CA ASP A 2 12.16 -20.38 -11.18
C ASP A 2 11.27 -21.17 -10.20
N LEU A 3 11.86 -21.97 -9.30
CA LEU A 3 11.11 -22.81 -8.34
C LEU A 3 10.13 -22.04 -7.44
N TYR A 4 10.43 -20.78 -7.13
CA TYR A 4 9.55 -19.93 -6.34
C TYR A 4 8.29 -19.52 -7.12
N PHE A 5 8.46 -19.12 -8.38
CA PHE A 5 7.35 -18.71 -9.25
C PHE A 5 6.59 -19.92 -9.82
N GLU A 6 7.24 -21.08 -9.97
CA GLU A 6 6.55 -22.35 -10.26
C GLU A 6 5.59 -22.73 -9.13
N ARG A 7 5.99 -22.52 -7.86
CA ARG A 7 5.14 -22.78 -6.70
C ARG A 7 4.05 -21.71 -6.52
N TYR A 8 4.34 -20.46 -6.86
CA TYR A 8 3.43 -19.33 -6.67
C TYR A 8 3.24 -18.53 -7.98
N PRO A 9 2.61 -19.13 -9.01
CA PRO A 9 2.49 -18.50 -10.33
C PRO A 9 1.69 -17.19 -10.30
N GLY A 10 0.71 -17.07 -9.40
CA GLY A 10 -0.08 -15.85 -9.24
C GLY A 10 0.74 -14.64 -8.78
N VAL A 11 1.89 -14.85 -8.12
CA VAL A 11 2.79 -13.75 -7.74
C VAL A 11 3.45 -13.17 -8.98
N LEU A 12 3.92 -14.02 -9.89
CA LEU A 12 4.53 -13.59 -11.15
C LEU A 12 3.50 -12.86 -12.04
N GLU A 13 2.31 -13.44 -12.17
CA GLU A 13 1.21 -12.84 -12.94
C GLU A 13 0.85 -11.44 -12.39
N TYR A 14 0.76 -11.32 -11.06
CA TYR A 14 0.50 -10.04 -10.41
C TYR A 14 1.60 -9.01 -10.71
N MET A 15 2.87 -9.40 -10.62
CA MET A 15 4.01 -8.50 -10.89
C MET A 15 4.00 -8.02 -12.35
N GLU A 16 3.83 -8.94 -13.31
CA GLU A 16 3.78 -8.61 -14.73
C GLU A 16 2.59 -7.69 -15.07
N ARG A 17 1.40 -8.01 -14.55
CA ARG A 17 0.20 -7.18 -14.73
C ARG A 17 0.39 -5.77 -14.15
N THR A 18 0.94 -5.67 -12.95
CA THR A 18 1.17 -4.37 -12.28
C THR A 18 2.18 -3.53 -13.06
N ARG A 19 3.26 -4.15 -13.56
CA ARG A 19 4.26 -3.48 -14.40
C ARG A 19 3.66 -2.99 -15.72
N ALA A 20 2.83 -3.80 -16.37
CA ALA A 20 2.14 -3.43 -17.61
C ALA A 20 1.19 -2.25 -17.38
N GLN A 21 0.35 -2.33 -16.34
CA GLN A 21 -0.56 -1.25 -15.95
C GLN A 21 0.19 0.04 -15.64
N ALA A 22 1.29 -0.04 -14.88
CA ALA A 22 2.10 1.13 -14.53
C ALA A 22 2.73 1.79 -15.77
N LYS A 23 3.20 0.99 -16.72
CA LYS A 23 3.72 1.49 -18.01
C LYS A 23 2.64 2.14 -18.84
N GLU A 24 1.44 1.59 -18.88
CA GLU A 24 0.33 2.17 -19.64
C GLU A 24 -0.14 3.50 -19.03
N GLN A 25 -0.50 3.46 -17.76
CA GLN A 25 -1.17 4.54 -17.02
C GLN A 25 -0.20 5.61 -16.51
N GLY A 26 1.09 5.29 -16.34
CA GLY A 26 2.10 6.19 -15.78
C GLY A 26 2.07 6.32 -14.26
N TYR A 27 1.29 5.48 -13.57
CA TYR A 27 1.21 5.43 -12.11
C TYR A 27 0.87 4.03 -11.62
N VAL A 28 1.10 3.79 -10.33
CA VAL A 28 0.57 2.63 -9.60
C VAL A 28 -0.43 3.08 -8.55
N GLU A 29 -1.36 2.20 -8.19
CA GLU A 29 -2.43 2.48 -7.23
C GLU A 29 -2.45 1.41 -6.12
N THR A 30 -2.79 1.82 -4.89
CA THR A 30 -3.07 0.89 -3.78
C THR A 30 -4.51 0.40 -3.85
N LEU A 31 -4.86 -0.64 -3.09
CA LEU A 31 -6.26 -1.14 -3.05
C LEU A 31 -7.28 -0.07 -2.62
N GLU A 32 -6.84 0.94 -1.85
CA GLU A 32 -7.70 2.03 -1.37
C GLU A 32 -7.68 3.26 -2.29
N GLY A 33 -7.07 3.15 -3.48
CA GLY A 33 -7.14 4.18 -4.51
C GLY A 33 -6.04 5.24 -4.45
N ARG A 34 -5.04 5.08 -3.57
CA ARG A 34 -3.92 6.03 -3.47
C ARG A 34 -2.91 5.79 -4.58
N ARG A 35 -2.56 6.84 -5.32
CA ARG A 35 -1.69 6.74 -6.51
C ARG A 35 -0.27 7.23 -6.26
N LEU A 36 0.71 6.54 -6.87
CA LEU A 36 2.08 7.02 -7.05
C LEU A 36 2.38 7.16 -8.55
N TYR A 37 2.59 8.40 -8.99
CA TYR A 37 2.99 8.70 -10.36
C TYR A 37 4.48 8.37 -10.59
N LEU A 38 4.76 7.74 -11.73
CA LEU A 38 6.08 7.25 -12.11
C LEU A 38 6.51 7.93 -13.42
N PRO A 39 6.95 9.20 -13.38
CA PRO A 39 7.26 9.97 -14.60
C PRO A 39 8.35 9.31 -15.45
N ASP A 40 9.28 8.60 -14.81
CA ASP A 40 10.42 7.97 -15.48
C ASP A 40 10.09 6.62 -16.12
N ILE A 41 8.89 6.06 -15.92
CA ILE A 41 8.57 4.70 -16.39
C ILE A 41 8.54 4.56 -17.92
N LYS A 42 8.35 5.68 -18.63
CA LYS A 42 8.40 5.79 -20.10
C LYS A 42 9.70 6.43 -20.60
N SER A 43 10.67 6.67 -19.72
CA SER A 43 11.93 7.31 -20.10
C SER A 43 12.71 6.44 -21.10
N SER A 44 13.32 7.08 -22.10
CA SER A 44 14.26 6.44 -23.02
C SER A 44 15.58 6.08 -22.33
N ASN A 45 15.86 6.67 -21.16
CA ASN A 45 16.98 6.28 -20.32
C ASN A 45 16.64 4.97 -19.59
N ALA A 46 17.26 3.88 -20.00
CA ALA A 46 17.06 2.55 -19.43
C ALA A 46 17.28 2.49 -17.91
N GLY A 47 18.22 3.29 -17.37
CA GLY A 47 18.46 3.36 -15.93
C GLY A 47 17.30 4.01 -15.16
N ALA A 48 16.79 5.13 -15.66
CA ALA A 48 15.64 5.83 -15.07
C ALA A 48 14.35 4.99 -15.18
N ALA A 49 14.13 4.34 -16.32
CA ALA A 49 12.99 3.45 -16.53
C ALA A 49 13.03 2.21 -15.62
N CYS A 50 14.21 1.61 -15.43
CA CYS A 50 14.40 0.47 -14.52
C CYS A 50 14.12 0.87 -13.05
N GLY A 51 14.66 2.02 -12.62
CA GLY A 51 14.41 2.55 -11.27
C GLY A 51 12.94 2.90 -11.02
N GLY A 52 12.27 3.51 -12.02
CA GLY A 52 10.83 3.79 -11.96
C GLY A 52 9.98 2.53 -11.86
N GLY A 53 10.31 1.49 -12.64
CA GLY A 53 9.64 0.20 -12.58
C GLY A 53 9.81 -0.50 -11.22
N ALA A 54 11.03 -0.57 -10.70
CA ALA A 54 11.30 -1.17 -9.39
C ALA A 54 10.55 -0.47 -8.24
N ARG A 55 10.44 0.87 -8.30
CA ARG A 55 9.63 1.66 -7.36
C ARG A 55 8.14 1.34 -7.51
N GLY A 56 7.63 1.20 -8.74
CA GLY A 56 6.24 0.85 -9.00
C GLY A 56 5.83 -0.50 -8.43
N ASP A 57 6.63 -1.54 -8.70
CA ASP A 57 6.38 -2.92 -8.24
C ASP A 57 6.26 -2.99 -6.71
N GLN A 58 7.18 -2.33 -6.00
CA GLN A 58 7.17 -2.28 -4.55
C GLN A 58 6.04 -1.39 -4.01
N CYS A 59 5.73 -0.28 -4.68
CA CYS A 59 4.83 0.73 -4.15
C CYS A 59 3.37 0.26 -4.07
N SER A 60 2.88 -0.55 -5.01
CA SER A 60 1.49 -1.04 -4.95
C SER A 60 1.27 -1.97 -3.74
N MET A 61 2.17 -2.93 -3.51
CA MET A 61 2.08 -3.86 -2.37
C MET A 61 2.35 -3.17 -1.04
N GLN A 62 3.47 -2.42 -0.93
CA GLN A 62 3.82 -1.73 0.32
C GLN A 62 2.84 -0.61 0.64
N GLY A 63 2.35 0.10 -0.38
CA GLY A 63 1.35 1.16 -0.23
C GLY A 63 0.04 0.62 0.34
N THR A 64 -0.43 -0.51 -0.18
CA THR A 64 -1.63 -1.21 0.33
C THR A 64 -1.44 -1.68 1.78
N ALA A 65 -0.28 -2.27 2.10
CA ALA A 65 0.03 -2.67 3.47
C ALA A 65 0.04 -1.46 4.43
N ALA A 66 0.60 -0.33 3.99
CA ALA A 66 0.60 0.90 4.77
C ALA A 66 -0.81 1.46 4.99
N ASP A 67 -1.72 1.28 4.04
CA ASP A 67 -3.11 1.72 4.17
C ASP A 67 -3.85 0.88 5.22
N ILE A 68 -3.65 -0.44 5.22
CA ILE A 68 -4.17 -1.34 6.27
C ILE A 68 -3.69 -0.92 7.65
N ILE A 69 -2.38 -0.66 7.79
CA ILE A 69 -1.79 -0.25 9.06
C ILE A 69 -2.41 1.08 9.53
N LYS A 70 -2.53 2.08 8.65
CA LYS A 70 -3.14 3.37 9.01
C LYS A 70 -4.59 3.24 9.47
N ARG A 71 -5.38 2.39 8.81
CA ARG A 71 -6.75 2.11 9.25
C ARG A 71 -6.80 1.46 10.61
N ALA A 72 -5.91 0.49 10.87
CA ALA A 72 -5.79 -0.12 12.19
C ALA A 72 -5.41 0.92 13.26
N MET A 73 -4.49 1.84 12.94
CA MET A 73 -4.11 2.93 13.85
C MET A 73 -5.30 3.81 14.22
N ILE A 74 -6.09 4.25 13.23
CA ILE A 74 -7.28 5.08 13.47
C ILE A 74 -8.32 4.33 14.31
N ALA A 75 -8.53 3.03 14.03
CA ALA A 75 -9.47 2.22 14.79
C ALA A 75 -9.05 2.04 16.27
N VAL A 76 -7.75 1.84 16.51
CA VAL A 76 -7.21 1.74 17.87
C VAL A 76 -7.30 3.07 18.61
N ASP A 77 -6.98 4.18 17.95
CA ASP A 77 -7.12 5.52 18.54
C ASP A 77 -8.58 5.80 18.93
N ALA A 78 -9.54 5.54 18.02
CA ALA A 78 -10.96 5.71 18.32
C ALA A 78 -11.43 4.86 19.50
N TRP A 79 -10.94 3.62 19.61
CA TRP A 79 -11.23 2.75 20.74
C TRP A 79 -10.67 3.30 22.06
N LEU A 80 -9.43 3.80 22.07
CA LEU A 80 -8.81 4.40 23.25
C LEU A 80 -9.56 5.67 23.72
N GLN A 81 -10.00 6.52 22.79
CA GLN A 81 -10.76 7.72 23.11
C GLN A 81 -12.11 7.37 23.76
N ALA A 82 -12.83 6.37 23.20
CA ALA A 82 -14.09 5.91 23.75
C ALA A 82 -13.94 5.35 25.18
N GLU A 83 -12.91 4.56 25.42
CA GLU A 83 -12.60 4.01 26.75
C GLU A 83 -12.25 5.12 27.76
N GLN A 84 -11.52 6.16 27.33
CA GLN A 84 -11.18 7.28 28.18
C GLN A 84 -12.41 8.12 28.56
N SER A 85 -13.33 8.34 27.62
CA SER A 85 -14.61 9.00 27.91
C SER A 85 -15.47 8.19 28.88
N ALA A 86 -15.62 6.89 28.67
CA ALA A 86 -16.39 6.01 29.56
C ALA A 86 -15.85 6.02 31.01
N ARG A 87 -14.52 6.01 31.17
CA ARG A 87 -13.87 6.08 32.49
C ARG A 87 -14.02 7.45 33.17
N ALA A 88 -14.14 8.53 32.39
CA ALA A 88 -14.39 9.85 32.93
C ALA A 88 -15.83 9.99 33.46
N ASP A 89 -16.79 9.39 32.77
CA ASP A 89 -18.20 9.37 33.19
C ASP A 89 -18.41 8.56 34.48
N ASP A 90 -17.75 7.40 34.60
CA ASP A 90 -17.77 6.58 35.83
C ASP A 90 -17.28 7.37 37.06
N TYR A 91 -16.23 8.18 36.92
CA TYR A 91 -15.70 9.00 38.01
C TYR A 91 -16.62 10.17 38.38
N ALA A 92 -17.36 10.73 37.42
CA ALA A 92 -18.29 11.84 37.65
C ALA A 92 -19.56 11.40 38.40
N GLY A 93 -19.97 10.12 38.29
CA GLY A 93 -21.14 9.57 38.99
C GLY A 93 -20.91 9.16 40.45
N THR A 94 -19.66 9.15 40.92
CA THR A 94 -19.28 8.77 42.30
C THR A 94 -19.13 9.95 43.29
N ARG A 95 -19.58 11.16 42.92
CA ARG A 95 -19.69 12.33 43.81
C ARG A 95 -21.14 12.78 43.94
#